data_AF-A0A9E4M6K2-F1
#
_entry.id   AF-A0A9E4M6K2-F1
#
_cell.length_a   1.000
_cell.length_b   1.000
_cell.length_c   1.000
_cell.angle_alpha   90.00
_cell.angle_beta   90.00
_cell.angle_gamma   90.00
#
_symmetry.space_group_name_H-M   'P 1'
#
loop_
_entity.id
_entity.type
_entity.pdbx_description
1 polymer ?
#
loop_
_entity_poly.entity_id
_entity_poly.type
_entity_poly.pdbx_seq_one_letter_code
_entity_poly.pdbx_strand_id
1 'polypeptide(L)'
;MPTTLRDGLLDFFRSCEWADAQALLDDQEVSFFEAKVDTVVHPLSLEFLFVEYLDRLGRGVRNVGHAFVGEWGWIKIYPEVRPVLNVVWRYDASSVIAAHPDEFLDVWTDGGEHSYLEEVSPRRVTEADRNGLLSYLASDHWGQVLGWFADHETEHFHTYLHTDLHPHDLAPFLVESLAERGFRLGVPPFFLARPDLGLMWIGLAPDGMTSQEVACIHTPGALIEPKKLTDEDREYGGDPWTVTDFRQRVARDPYQVLTLSEARGIVDELV
;
A
#
# COMPACT_ATOMS: atom_id res chain seq x y z
N MET A 1 -23.89 20.43 7.74
CA MET A 1 -23.21 19.35 8.48
C MET A 1 -24.15 18.16 8.51
N PRO A 2 -23.67 16.96 8.15
CA PRO A 2 -24.49 15.75 8.13
C PRO A 2 -25.11 15.51 9.50
N THR A 3 -26.35 15.02 9.53
CA THR A 3 -27.07 14.76 10.77
C THR A 3 -26.70 13.43 11.42
N THR A 4 -26.11 12.51 10.66
CA THR A 4 -25.69 11.17 11.11
C THR A 4 -24.40 10.71 10.43
N LEU A 5 -23.75 9.67 10.98
CA LEU A 5 -22.63 8.97 10.32
C LEU A 5 -23.00 8.49 8.92
N ARG A 6 -24.18 7.88 8.80
CA ARG A 6 -24.69 7.34 7.53
C ARG A 6 -24.77 8.44 6.46
N ASP A 7 -25.41 9.56 6.79
CA ASP A 7 -25.61 10.65 5.84
C ASP A 7 -24.25 11.22 5.40
N GLY A 8 -23.32 11.41 6.33
CA GLY A 8 -22.00 11.95 6.01
C GLY A 8 -21.16 11.03 5.11
N LEU A 9 -21.25 9.72 5.30
CA LEU A 9 -20.59 8.75 4.43
C LEU A 9 -21.24 8.74 3.04
N LEU A 10 -22.57 8.69 2.96
CA LEU A 10 -23.27 8.74 1.66
C LEU A 10 -22.97 10.04 0.91
N ASP A 11 -22.93 11.18 1.61
CA ASP A 11 -22.60 12.47 1.01
C ASP A 11 -21.17 12.47 0.43
N PHE A 12 -20.20 11.88 1.14
CA PHE A 12 -18.82 11.74 0.64
C PHE A 12 -18.74 10.85 -0.60
N PHE A 13 -19.33 9.65 -0.57
CA PHE A 13 -19.31 8.75 -1.73
C PHE A 13 -20.08 9.30 -2.94
N ARG A 14 -20.96 10.29 -2.74
CA ARG A 14 -21.69 11.00 -3.81
C ARG A 14 -21.03 12.32 -4.19
N SER A 15 -19.91 12.68 -3.57
CA SER A 15 -19.24 13.96 -3.81
C SER A 15 -18.48 13.94 -5.14
N CYS A 16 -18.11 15.12 -5.63
CA CYS A 16 -17.26 15.22 -6.83
C CYS A 16 -15.87 14.64 -6.59
N GLU A 17 -15.32 14.81 -5.39
CA GLU A 17 -14.02 14.28 -5.02
C GLU A 17 -14.03 12.75 -5.12
N TRP A 18 -15.01 12.05 -4.53
CA TRP A 18 -15.07 10.60 -4.66
C TRP A 18 -15.35 10.16 -6.11
N ALA A 19 -16.12 10.93 -6.87
CA ALA A 19 -16.33 10.62 -8.29
C ALA A 19 -15.01 10.65 -9.09
N ASP A 20 -14.09 11.58 -8.78
CA ASP A 20 -12.76 11.62 -9.37
C ASP A 20 -11.92 10.39 -8.96
N ALA A 21 -11.92 10.02 -7.68
CA ALA A 21 -11.27 8.80 -7.20
C ALA A 21 -11.82 7.54 -7.88
N GLN A 22 -13.14 7.46 -8.06
CA GLN A 22 -13.80 6.35 -8.71
C GLN A 22 -13.44 6.26 -10.19
N ALA A 23 -13.28 7.39 -10.89
CA ALA A 23 -12.82 7.40 -12.28
C ALA A 23 -11.42 6.80 -12.42
N LEU A 24 -10.53 6.98 -11.44
CA LEU A 24 -9.20 6.35 -11.43
C LEU A 24 -9.26 4.83 -11.30
N LEU A 25 -10.28 4.28 -10.64
CA LEU A 25 -10.44 2.82 -10.57
C LEU A 25 -10.59 2.21 -11.98
N ASP A 26 -11.23 2.91 -12.92
CA ASP A 26 -11.42 2.44 -14.29
C ASP A 26 -10.24 2.75 -15.23
N ASP A 27 -9.30 3.59 -14.80
CA ASP A 27 -8.15 3.98 -15.60
C ASP A 27 -7.06 2.90 -15.60
N GLN A 28 -6.79 2.34 -16.78
CA GLN A 28 -5.79 1.27 -16.96
C GLN A 28 -4.35 1.76 -16.87
N GLU A 29 -4.11 3.07 -17.01
CA GLU A 29 -2.78 3.66 -16.89
C GLU A 29 -2.42 3.94 -15.42
N VAL A 30 -3.40 3.87 -14.50
CA VAL A 30 -3.17 4.04 -13.06
C VAL A 30 -2.76 2.70 -12.48
N SER A 31 -1.56 2.67 -11.89
CA SER A 31 -1.05 1.50 -11.18
C SER A 31 -1.50 1.50 -9.72
N PHE A 32 -1.58 2.68 -9.12
CA PHE A 32 -1.87 2.88 -7.70
C PHE A 32 -2.31 4.31 -7.44
N PHE A 33 -3.19 4.53 -6.47
CA PHE A 33 -3.47 5.86 -5.97
C PHE A 33 -3.82 5.86 -4.48
N GLU A 34 -3.64 7.02 -3.86
CA GLU A 34 -4.04 7.28 -2.49
C GLU A 34 -5.20 8.27 -2.46
N ALA A 35 -6.24 7.99 -1.66
CA ALA A 35 -7.31 8.92 -1.35
C ALA A 35 -7.20 9.36 0.11
N LYS A 36 -6.86 10.64 0.34
CA LYS A 36 -6.60 11.19 1.67
C LYS A 36 -7.86 11.80 2.28
N VAL A 37 -8.23 11.36 3.47
CA VAL A 37 -9.47 11.78 4.14
C VAL A 37 -9.25 12.20 5.58
N ASP A 38 -9.99 13.22 5.99
CA ASP A 38 -10.17 13.62 7.38
C ASP A 38 -11.46 13.01 7.91
N THR A 39 -11.40 12.27 9.02
CA THR A 39 -12.54 11.45 9.47
C THR A 39 -12.55 11.17 10.96
N VAL A 40 -13.75 11.15 11.55
CA VAL A 40 -14.01 10.63 12.89
C VAL A 40 -14.34 9.13 12.86
N VAL A 41 -14.49 8.50 11.70
CA VAL A 41 -14.89 7.10 11.56
C VAL A 41 -13.72 6.19 11.84
N HIS A 42 -13.96 5.15 12.64
CA HIS A 42 -12.94 4.19 13.02
C HIS A 42 -12.32 3.52 11.77
N PRO A 43 -10.99 3.35 11.68
CA PRO A 43 -10.33 2.83 10.49
C PRO A 43 -10.83 1.44 10.06
N LEU A 44 -11.07 0.52 11.00
CA LEU A 44 -11.68 -0.78 10.67
C LEU A 44 -13.12 -0.67 10.10
N SER A 45 -13.87 0.37 10.47
CA SER A 45 -15.18 0.63 9.87
C SER A 45 -15.04 1.19 8.45
N LEU A 46 -14.03 2.02 8.19
CA LEU A 46 -13.69 2.49 6.84
C LEU A 46 -13.19 1.34 5.98
N GLU A 47 -12.28 0.52 6.49
CA GLU A 47 -11.77 -0.67 5.81
C GLU A 47 -12.93 -1.54 5.34
N PHE A 48 -13.81 -1.96 6.26
CA PHE A 48 -14.95 -2.79 5.90
C PHE A 48 -15.84 -2.12 4.85
N LEU A 49 -16.09 -0.81 4.98
CA LEU A 49 -16.92 -0.06 4.04
C LEU A 49 -16.30 -0.02 2.63
N PHE A 50 -15.01 0.31 2.51
CA PHE A 50 -14.31 0.39 1.23
C PHE A 50 -14.11 -0.99 0.60
N VAL A 51 -13.80 -2.01 1.40
CA VAL A 51 -13.66 -3.39 0.91
C VAL A 51 -14.99 -3.90 0.35
N GLU A 52 -16.09 -3.80 1.10
CA GLU A 52 -17.41 -4.22 0.60
C GLU A 52 -17.83 -3.38 -0.61
N TYR A 53 -17.57 -2.07 -0.62
CA TYR A 53 -17.86 -1.21 -1.77
C TYR A 53 -17.11 -1.65 -3.04
N LEU A 54 -15.79 -1.86 -2.96
CA LEU A 54 -14.98 -2.32 -4.09
C LEU A 54 -15.39 -3.72 -4.56
N ASP A 55 -15.71 -4.62 -3.63
CA ASP A 55 -16.22 -5.96 -3.96
C ASP A 55 -17.55 -5.89 -4.73
N ARG A 56 -18.47 -5.00 -4.34
CA ARG A 56 -19.74 -4.78 -5.05
C ARG A 56 -19.56 -4.13 -6.42
N LEU A 57 -18.50 -3.36 -6.60
CA LEU A 57 -18.07 -2.88 -7.93
C LEU A 57 -17.39 -3.98 -8.77
N GLY A 58 -17.23 -5.20 -8.24
CA GLY A 58 -16.63 -6.33 -8.94
C GLY A 58 -15.11 -6.28 -9.02
N ARG A 59 -14.45 -5.55 -8.12
CA ARG A 59 -12.99 -5.41 -8.09
C ARG A 59 -12.29 -6.57 -7.38
N GLY A 60 -12.97 -7.19 -6.40
CA GLY A 60 -12.46 -8.29 -5.58
C GLY A 60 -11.25 -7.90 -4.75
N VAL A 61 -11.37 -7.77 -3.43
CA VAL A 61 -10.22 -7.47 -2.56
C VAL A 61 -9.53 -8.76 -2.11
N ARG A 62 -8.22 -8.85 -2.32
CA ARG A 62 -7.40 -10.02 -1.96
C ARG A 62 -6.58 -9.82 -0.69
N ASN A 63 -6.26 -8.58 -0.39
CA ASN A 63 -5.47 -8.27 0.79
C ASN A 63 -5.76 -6.85 1.28
N VAL A 64 -5.58 -6.65 2.58
CA VAL A 64 -5.58 -5.35 3.24
C VAL A 64 -4.38 -5.29 4.17
N GLY A 65 -3.64 -4.19 4.14
CA GLY A 65 -2.57 -3.91 5.10
C GLY A 65 -2.75 -2.56 5.77
N HIS A 66 -2.10 -2.39 6.93
CA HIS A 66 -2.12 -1.12 7.67
C HIS A 66 -0.71 -0.55 7.84
N ALA A 67 -0.56 0.76 7.64
CA ALA A 67 0.68 1.47 7.89
C ALA A 67 0.44 2.82 8.58
N PHE A 68 1.48 3.38 9.21
CA PHE A 68 1.37 4.61 9.99
C PHE A 68 2.61 5.49 9.87
N VAL A 69 2.42 6.78 9.59
CA VAL A 69 3.50 7.75 9.50
C VAL A 69 3.04 9.06 10.11
N GLY A 70 3.68 9.49 11.19
CA GLY A 70 3.29 10.71 11.90
C GLY A 70 1.83 10.69 12.35
N GLU A 71 1.01 11.59 11.80
CA GLU A 71 -0.42 11.69 12.13
C GLU A 71 -1.36 10.83 11.26
N TRP A 72 -0.82 10.27 10.18
CA TRP A 72 -1.58 9.59 9.14
C TRP A 72 -1.57 8.08 9.34
N GLY A 73 -2.67 7.45 8.94
CA GLY A 73 -2.78 5.99 8.78
C GLY A 73 -3.14 5.63 7.34
N TRP A 74 -2.76 4.43 6.91
CA TRP A 74 -3.04 3.89 5.58
C TRP A 74 -3.83 2.59 5.68
N ILE A 75 -4.98 2.52 5.03
CA ILE A 75 -5.68 1.27 4.74
C ILE A 75 -5.27 0.92 3.32
N LYS A 76 -4.30 0.01 3.19
CA LYS A 76 -3.77 -0.41 1.89
C LYS A 76 -4.63 -1.54 1.34
N ILE A 77 -5.46 -1.24 0.34
CA ILE A 77 -6.44 -2.18 -0.22
C ILE A 77 -5.89 -2.71 -1.55
N TYR A 78 -5.72 -4.03 -1.62
CA TYR A 78 -5.14 -4.71 -2.78
C TYR A 78 -6.22 -5.50 -3.53
N PRO A 79 -6.87 -4.87 -4.53
CA PRO A 79 -7.84 -5.54 -5.41
C PRO A 79 -7.19 -6.52 -6.40
N GLU A 80 -7.99 -7.46 -6.95
CA GLU A 80 -7.57 -8.42 -7.97
C GLU A 80 -7.09 -7.74 -9.26
N VAL A 81 -7.66 -6.57 -9.55
CA VAL A 81 -7.36 -5.77 -10.74
C VAL A 81 -6.82 -4.41 -10.32
N ARG A 82 -5.90 -3.86 -11.10
CA ARG A 82 -5.40 -2.49 -10.92
C ARG A 82 -6.55 -1.46 -11.03
N PRO A 83 -6.38 -0.27 -10.43
CA PRO A 83 -5.25 0.14 -9.57
C PRO A 83 -5.35 -0.38 -8.14
N VAL A 84 -4.22 -0.41 -7.43
CA VAL A 84 -4.20 -0.52 -5.95
C VAL A 84 -4.69 0.80 -5.34
N LEU A 85 -5.49 0.72 -4.27
CA LEU A 85 -6.02 1.89 -3.57
C LEU A 85 -5.51 1.91 -2.13
N ASN A 86 -4.93 3.03 -1.71
CA ASN A 86 -4.80 3.34 -0.29
C ASN A 86 -5.84 4.36 0.13
N VAL A 87 -6.58 4.07 1.21
CA VAL A 87 -7.33 5.11 1.92
C VAL A 87 -6.45 5.62 3.04
N VAL A 88 -5.99 6.86 2.89
CA VAL A 88 -5.09 7.51 3.85
C VAL A 88 -5.95 8.36 4.76
N TRP A 89 -5.94 8.07 6.05
CA TRP A 89 -6.83 8.76 6.98
C TRP A 89 -6.06 9.56 8.01
N ARG A 90 -6.65 10.67 8.42
CA ARG A 90 -6.28 11.42 9.61
C ARG A 90 -7.53 11.63 10.46
N TYR A 91 -7.35 11.54 11.78
CA TYR A 91 -8.45 11.77 12.70
C TYR A 91 -8.89 13.24 12.70
N ASP A 92 -10.18 13.49 12.48
CA ASP A 92 -10.80 14.79 12.64
C ASP A 92 -12.15 14.65 13.37
N ALA A 93 -12.23 15.21 14.58
CA ALA A 93 -13.44 15.17 15.39
C ALA A 93 -14.61 15.96 14.79
N SER A 94 -14.35 16.84 13.81
CA SER A 94 -15.36 17.73 13.23
C SER A 94 -16.01 17.19 11.94
N SER A 95 -15.45 16.13 11.37
CA SER A 95 -15.88 15.59 10.08
C SER A 95 -16.25 14.11 10.20
N VAL A 96 -17.42 13.71 9.66
CA VAL A 96 -17.74 12.29 9.51
C VAL A 96 -16.70 11.64 8.60
N ILE A 97 -16.61 12.13 7.36
CA ILE A 97 -15.52 11.89 6.43
C ILE A 97 -15.51 13.09 5.47
N ALA A 98 -14.33 13.55 5.09
CA ALA A 98 -14.16 14.59 4.09
C ALA A 98 -12.86 14.35 3.33
N ALA A 99 -12.83 14.73 2.05
CA ALA A 99 -11.58 14.83 1.31
C ALA A 99 -10.64 15.81 2.02
N HIS A 100 -9.37 15.43 2.18
CA HIS A 100 -8.39 16.32 2.78
C HIS A 100 -8.18 17.57 1.87
N PRO A 101 -8.27 18.80 2.41
CA PRO A 101 -8.40 20.01 1.60
C PRO A 101 -7.17 20.36 0.76
N ASP A 102 -5.97 19.99 1.21
CA ASP A 102 -4.72 20.36 0.54
C ASP A 102 -4.32 19.35 -0.54
N GLU A 103 -4.71 18.08 -0.38
CA GLU A 103 -4.23 16.98 -1.22
C GLU A 103 -5.17 15.77 -1.03
N PHE A 104 -6.17 15.63 -1.90
CA PHE A 104 -7.11 14.51 -1.82
C PHE A 104 -6.57 13.26 -2.53
N LEU A 105 -5.93 13.41 -3.70
CA LEU A 105 -5.45 12.29 -4.51
C LEU A 105 -3.96 12.41 -4.80
N ASP A 106 -3.23 11.32 -4.54
CA ASP A 106 -1.92 11.06 -5.12
C ASP A 106 -2.03 9.89 -6.09
N VAL A 107 -1.48 10.04 -7.31
CA VAL A 107 -1.69 9.08 -8.40
C VAL A 107 -0.36 8.65 -9.00
N TRP A 108 -0.16 7.34 -9.10
CA TRP A 108 0.97 6.72 -9.77
C TRP A 108 0.49 6.02 -11.03
N THR A 109 1.14 6.37 -12.14
CA THR A 109 0.80 5.87 -13.47
C THR A 109 1.95 5.13 -14.11
N ASP A 110 1.64 4.29 -15.08
CA ASP A 110 2.62 3.59 -15.91
C ASP A 110 3.53 4.59 -16.65
N GLY A 111 3.01 5.77 -17.03
CA GLY A 111 3.80 6.86 -17.61
C GLY A 111 4.84 7.47 -16.65
N GLY A 112 4.49 7.62 -15.36
CA GLY A 112 5.42 8.08 -14.33
C GLY A 112 6.49 7.04 -14.02
N GLU A 113 6.10 5.76 -13.99
CA GLU A 113 7.03 4.63 -13.89
C GLU A 113 8.05 4.65 -15.05
N HIS A 114 7.56 4.75 -16.28
CA HIS A 114 8.40 4.78 -17.47
C HIS A 114 9.38 5.95 -17.45
N SER A 115 8.90 7.15 -17.12
CA SER A 115 9.72 8.36 -17.06
C SER A 115 10.87 8.23 -16.04
N TYR A 116 10.59 7.67 -14.86
CA TYR A 116 11.62 7.41 -13.85
C TYR A 116 12.65 6.38 -14.35
N LEU A 117 12.21 5.29 -14.98
CA LEU A 117 13.11 4.26 -15.51
C LEU A 117 13.98 4.77 -16.66
N GLU A 118 13.48 5.68 -17.48
CA GLU A 118 14.28 6.38 -18.49
C GLU A 118 15.34 7.28 -17.85
N GLU A 119 14.96 8.05 -16.82
CA GLU A 119 15.85 8.96 -16.12
C GLU A 119 17.02 8.23 -15.45
N VAL A 120 16.73 7.20 -14.64
CA VAL A 120 17.77 6.49 -13.89
C VAL A 120 18.44 5.37 -14.72
N SER A 121 17.79 4.91 -15.79
CA SER A 121 18.32 3.93 -16.74
C SER A 121 18.94 2.69 -16.06
N PRO A 122 18.19 1.98 -15.20
CA PRO A 122 18.72 0.83 -14.47
C PRO A 122 19.06 -0.29 -15.46
N ARG A 123 20.17 -1.00 -15.21
CA ARG A 123 20.60 -2.07 -16.10
C ARG A 123 19.72 -3.31 -15.96
N ARG A 124 19.60 -4.08 -17.05
CA ARG A 124 18.90 -5.38 -17.04
C ARG A 124 19.68 -6.43 -16.25
N VAL A 125 18.96 -7.38 -15.66
CA VAL A 125 19.57 -8.57 -15.04
C VAL A 125 20.18 -9.45 -16.13
N THR A 126 21.39 -9.95 -15.88
CA THR A 126 22.11 -10.89 -16.75
C THR A 126 22.28 -12.25 -16.08
N GLU A 127 22.66 -13.29 -16.83
CA GLU A 127 22.95 -14.60 -16.25
C GLU A 127 24.09 -14.56 -15.21
N ALA A 128 25.04 -13.64 -15.38
CA ALA A 128 26.14 -13.45 -14.43
C ALA A 128 25.67 -12.91 -13.07
N ASP A 129 24.57 -12.17 -13.04
CA ASP A 129 23.98 -11.60 -11.83
C ASP A 129 23.24 -12.64 -10.99
N ARG A 130 22.75 -13.71 -11.62
CA ARG A 130 21.84 -14.69 -11.02
C ARG A 130 22.37 -15.29 -9.72
N ASN A 131 23.64 -15.70 -9.70
CA ASN A 131 24.24 -16.29 -8.50
C ASN A 131 24.32 -15.28 -7.35
N GLY A 132 24.59 -14.01 -7.65
CA GLY A 132 24.64 -12.96 -6.63
C GLY A 132 23.25 -12.63 -6.08
N LEU A 133 22.24 -12.58 -6.94
CA LEU A 133 20.83 -12.43 -6.53
C LEU A 133 20.40 -13.58 -5.61
N LEU A 134 20.64 -14.83 -6.01
CA LEU A 134 20.32 -16.00 -5.20
C LEU A 134 21.09 -16.00 -3.87
N SER A 135 22.36 -15.56 -3.87
CA SER A 135 23.13 -15.41 -2.65
C SER A 135 22.55 -14.35 -1.71
N TYR A 136 22.02 -13.24 -2.23
CA TYR A 136 21.32 -12.24 -1.43
C TYR A 136 20.01 -12.79 -0.84
N LEU A 137 19.22 -13.51 -1.64
CA LEU A 137 17.97 -14.12 -1.17
C LEU A 137 18.19 -15.26 -0.16
N ALA A 138 19.40 -15.81 -0.09
CA ALA A 138 19.82 -16.75 0.95
C ALA A 138 20.45 -16.06 2.18
N SER A 139 20.58 -14.74 2.19
CA SER A 139 21.24 -14.00 3.27
C SER A 139 20.36 -13.84 4.52
N ASP A 140 20.99 -13.51 5.65
CA ASP A 140 20.30 -13.24 6.91
C ASP A 140 19.31 -12.06 6.79
N HIS A 141 19.64 -11.05 5.98
CA HIS A 141 18.76 -9.89 5.78
C HIS A 141 17.45 -10.30 5.10
N TRP A 142 17.53 -11.07 4.00
CA TRP A 142 16.31 -11.58 3.36
C TRP A 142 15.60 -12.62 4.23
N GLY A 143 16.36 -13.41 5.01
CA GLY A 143 15.81 -14.29 6.04
C GLY A 143 14.96 -13.55 7.07
N GLN A 144 15.37 -12.35 7.50
CA GLN A 144 14.60 -11.48 8.38
C GLN A 144 13.30 -11.01 7.72
N VAL A 145 13.36 -10.56 6.46
CA VAL A 145 12.18 -10.17 5.66
C VAL A 145 11.16 -11.31 5.58
N LEU A 146 11.61 -12.53 5.28
CA LEU A 146 10.75 -13.71 5.26
C LEU A 146 10.18 -14.05 6.65
N GLY A 147 10.90 -13.70 7.72
CA GLY A 147 10.43 -13.81 9.09
C GLY A 147 9.24 -12.89 9.39
N TRP A 148 9.23 -11.67 8.84
CA TRP A 148 8.13 -10.72 9.02
C TRP A 148 6.84 -11.17 8.33
N PHE A 149 6.92 -11.76 7.13
CA PHE A 149 5.74 -12.39 6.51
C PHE A 149 5.13 -13.52 7.34
N ALA A 150 5.94 -14.23 8.12
CA ALA A 150 5.47 -15.31 8.98
C ALA A 150 4.93 -14.82 10.33
N ASP A 151 5.14 -13.55 10.68
CA ASP A 151 4.71 -12.99 11.94
C ASP A 151 3.30 -12.42 11.84
N HIS A 152 2.37 -13.06 12.54
CA HIS A 152 0.97 -12.64 12.67
C HIS A 152 0.76 -11.23 13.25
N GLU A 153 1.76 -10.66 13.94
CA GLU A 153 1.67 -9.28 14.42
C GLU A 153 2.08 -8.28 13.34
N THR A 154 2.70 -8.69 12.23
CA THR A 154 3.13 -7.74 11.19
C THR A 154 2.00 -7.44 10.20
N GLU A 155 1.65 -6.17 10.03
CA GLU A 155 0.63 -5.68 9.10
C GLU A 155 1.24 -5.28 7.74
N HIS A 156 2.31 -4.49 7.79
CA HIS A 156 3.00 -3.97 6.62
C HIS A 156 4.44 -3.60 6.95
N PHE A 157 5.34 -3.65 5.97
CA PHE A 157 6.71 -3.21 6.13
C PHE A 157 7.40 -2.88 4.79
N HIS A 158 8.50 -2.17 4.89
CA HIS A 158 9.34 -1.78 3.77
C HIS A 158 10.71 -2.47 3.84
N THR A 159 11.27 -2.81 2.69
CA THR A 159 12.63 -3.33 2.59
C THR A 159 13.45 -2.47 1.67
N TYR A 160 14.49 -1.84 2.21
CA TYR A 160 15.30 -0.86 1.50
C TYR A 160 16.57 -1.49 0.94
N LEU A 161 16.74 -1.40 -0.38
CA LEU A 161 17.84 -2.01 -1.10
C LEU A 161 18.53 -0.98 -2.00
N HIS A 162 19.85 -1.05 -2.08
CA HIS A 162 20.60 -0.44 -3.16
C HIS A 162 20.72 -1.43 -4.31
N THR A 163 20.38 -0.99 -5.53
CA THR A 163 20.51 -1.82 -6.72
C THR A 163 20.59 -0.96 -7.98
N ASP A 164 21.35 -1.41 -8.96
CA ASP A 164 21.35 -0.90 -10.34
C ASP A 164 20.39 -1.69 -11.24
N LEU A 165 19.79 -2.77 -10.72
CA LEU A 165 18.97 -3.67 -11.51
C LEU A 165 17.60 -3.09 -11.79
N HIS A 166 17.10 -3.36 -12.99
CA HIS A 166 15.76 -2.97 -13.39
C HIS A 166 14.70 -3.65 -12.47
N PRO A 167 13.79 -2.90 -11.82
CA PRO A 167 12.83 -3.47 -10.86
C PRO A 167 11.96 -4.60 -11.42
N HIS A 168 11.53 -4.50 -12.68
CA HIS A 168 10.81 -5.59 -13.37
C HIS A 168 11.60 -6.89 -13.53
N ASP A 169 12.94 -6.82 -13.63
CA ASP A 169 13.77 -8.01 -13.69
C ASP A 169 14.03 -8.59 -12.30
N LEU A 170 14.02 -7.75 -11.26
CA LEU A 170 14.22 -8.17 -9.88
C LEU A 170 12.96 -8.82 -9.29
N ALA A 171 11.77 -8.30 -9.61
CA ALA A 171 10.50 -8.76 -9.04
C ALA A 171 10.28 -10.29 -9.16
N PRO A 172 10.53 -10.96 -10.30
CA PRO A 172 10.38 -12.41 -10.40
C PRO A 172 11.22 -13.20 -9.38
N PHE A 173 12.43 -12.76 -9.05
CA PHE A 173 13.28 -13.42 -8.06
C PHE A 173 12.73 -13.26 -6.63
N LEU A 174 12.21 -12.07 -6.30
CA LEU A 174 11.56 -11.81 -5.02
C LEU A 174 10.30 -12.68 -4.87
N VAL A 175 9.48 -12.75 -5.91
CA VAL A 175 8.26 -13.56 -5.96
C VAL A 175 8.57 -15.05 -5.84
N GLU A 176 9.57 -15.56 -6.57
CA GLU A 176 10.00 -16.96 -6.47
C GLU A 176 10.47 -17.29 -5.04
N SER A 177 11.27 -16.41 -4.43
CA SER A 177 11.74 -16.60 -3.05
C SER A 177 10.60 -16.64 -2.03
N LEU A 178 9.57 -15.80 -2.19
CA LEU A 178 8.35 -15.87 -1.38
C LEU A 178 7.60 -17.19 -1.60
N ALA A 179 7.45 -17.62 -2.85
CA ALA A 179 6.75 -18.85 -3.21
C ALA A 179 7.44 -20.10 -2.65
N GLU A 180 8.78 -20.14 -2.62
CA GLU A 180 9.55 -21.22 -1.99
C GLU A 180 9.28 -21.37 -0.48
N ARG A 181 8.84 -20.29 0.19
CA ARG A 181 8.41 -20.30 1.59
C ARG A 181 6.91 -20.51 1.77
N GLY A 182 6.17 -20.73 0.68
CA GLY A 182 4.73 -20.95 0.70
C GLY A 182 3.89 -19.68 0.64
N PHE A 183 4.51 -18.50 0.54
CA PHE A 183 3.80 -17.24 0.37
C PHE A 183 3.44 -17.05 -1.11
N ARG A 184 2.14 -17.05 -1.43
CA ARG A 184 1.65 -16.84 -2.79
C ARG A 184 1.06 -15.45 -2.91
N LEU A 185 1.48 -14.70 -3.92
CA LEU A 185 0.90 -13.40 -4.22
C LEU A 185 -0.61 -13.52 -4.50
N GLY A 186 -1.40 -12.69 -3.83
CA GLY A 186 -2.84 -12.54 -4.10
C GLY A 186 -3.11 -11.59 -5.26
N VAL A 187 -2.16 -10.68 -5.53
CA VAL A 187 -2.21 -9.70 -6.63
C VAL A 187 -0.87 -9.67 -7.38
N PRO A 188 -0.84 -9.34 -8.67
CA PRO A 188 0.43 -9.15 -9.39
C PRO A 188 1.30 -8.07 -8.72
N PRO A 189 2.64 -8.16 -8.81
CA PRO A 189 3.50 -7.07 -8.39
C PRO A 189 3.11 -5.75 -9.08
N PHE A 190 3.18 -4.66 -8.31
CA PHE A 190 2.97 -3.30 -8.80
C PHE A 190 4.22 -2.46 -8.50
N PHE A 191 4.40 -1.39 -9.26
CA PHE A 191 5.61 -0.59 -9.22
C PHE A 191 5.25 0.87 -8.99
N LEU A 192 5.90 1.50 -8.01
CA LEU A 192 5.65 2.90 -7.66
C LEU A 192 6.95 3.70 -7.79
N ALA A 193 7.04 4.53 -8.83
CA ALA A 193 8.15 5.47 -8.95
C ALA A 193 8.03 6.58 -7.89
N ARG A 194 9.14 6.85 -7.19
CA ARG A 194 9.29 7.95 -6.23
C ARG A 194 10.54 8.74 -6.60
N PRO A 195 10.50 9.54 -7.67
CA PRO A 195 11.65 10.34 -8.11
C PRO A 195 12.12 11.32 -7.02
N ASP A 196 11.20 11.80 -6.19
CA ASP A 196 11.48 12.62 -5.01
C ASP A 196 12.39 11.93 -3.99
N LEU A 197 12.34 10.59 -3.91
CA LEU A 197 13.17 9.76 -3.05
C LEU A 197 14.29 9.02 -3.81
N GLY A 198 14.39 9.21 -5.13
CA GLY A 198 15.36 8.52 -5.97
C GLY A 198 15.21 7.00 -6.00
N LEU A 199 13.99 6.47 -5.83
CA LEU A 199 13.73 5.02 -5.75
C LEU A 199 12.47 4.59 -6.52
N MET A 200 12.35 3.28 -6.71
CA MET A 200 11.11 2.63 -7.13
C MET A 200 10.72 1.56 -6.11
N TRP A 201 9.45 1.55 -5.69
CA TRP A 201 8.90 0.47 -4.88
C TRP A 201 8.47 -0.70 -5.76
N ILE A 202 8.76 -1.93 -5.32
CA ILE A 202 8.12 -3.15 -5.80
C ILE A 202 7.14 -3.60 -4.72
N GLY A 203 5.85 -3.46 -5.00
CA GLY A 203 4.78 -3.91 -4.11
C GLY A 203 4.54 -5.40 -4.23
N LEU A 204 4.54 -6.10 -3.10
CA LEU A 204 4.33 -7.54 -2.98
C LEU A 204 3.25 -7.79 -1.90
N ALA A 205 2.10 -8.31 -2.31
CA ALA A 205 1.00 -8.62 -1.40
C ALA A 205 0.58 -10.09 -1.53
N PRO A 206 1.12 -10.99 -0.70
CA PRO A 206 0.63 -12.35 -0.54
C PRO A 206 -0.85 -12.42 -0.13
N ASP A 207 -1.57 -13.44 -0.58
CA ASP A 207 -3.02 -13.59 -0.37
C ASP A 207 -3.34 -13.76 1.13
N GLY A 208 -4.11 -12.83 1.71
CA GLY A 208 -4.52 -12.84 3.11
C GLY A 208 -3.38 -12.76 4.14
N MET A 209 -2.23 -12.19 3.79
CA MET A 209 -1.08 -12.04 4.70
C MET A 209 -0.52 -10.62 4.69
N THR A 210 0.49 -10.35 5.51
CA THR A 210 1.28 -9.10 5.51
C THR A 210 1.67 -8.67 4.09
N SER A 211 1.52 -7.39 3.78
CA SER A 211 2.01 -6.79 2.54
C SER A 211 3.40 -6.17 2.71
N GLN A 212 4.17 -6.09 1.64
CA GLN A 212 5.52 -5.52 1.64
C GLN A 212 5.70 -4.58 0.45
N GLU A 213 6.48 -3.52 0.64
CA GLU A 213 7.04 -2.73 -0.46
C GLU A 213 8.57 -2.77 -0.40
N VAL A 214 9.21 -3.16 -1.51
CA VAL A 214 10.68 -3.21 -1.62
C VAL A 214 11.18 -1.93 -2.29
N ALA A 215 11.81 -1.04 -1.53
CA ALA A 215 12.42 0.19 -2.01
C ALA A 215 13.72 -0.13 -2.76
N CYS A 216 13.67 -0.06 -4.09
CA CYS A 216 14.84 -0.18 -4.95
C CYS A 216 15.46 1.20 -5.16
N ILE A 217 16.45 1.54 -4.35
CA ILE A 217 17.21 2.79 -4.45
C ILE A 217 18.26 2.63 -5.55
N HIS A 218 18.09 3.38 -6.63
CA HIS A 218 18.97 3.26 -7.79
C HIS A 218 20.41 3.63 -7.42
N THR A 219 21.32 2.67 -7.55
CA THR A 219 22.74 2.83 -7.18
C THR A 219 23.61 2.20 -8.27
N PRO A 220 24.15 2.99 -9.23
CA PRO A 220 24.90 2.46 -10.36
C PRO A 220 26.02 1.48 -9.96
N GLY A 221 26.04 0.32 -10.62
CA GLY A 221 27.00 -0.75 -10.35
C GLY A 221 26.70 -1.64 -9.14
N ALA A 222 25.75 -1.29 -8.26
CA ALA A 222 25.32 -2.17 -7.18
C ALA A 222 24.48 -3.32 -7.76
N LEU A 223 24.76 -4.56 -7.33
CA LEU A 223 23.92 -5.69 -7.70
C LEU A 223 22.63 -5.66 -6.89
N ILE A 224 22.73 -5.98 -5.61
CA ILE A 224 21.66 -5.89 -4.61
C ILE A 224 22.33 -5.89 -3.25
N GLU A 225 22.04 -4.91 -2.43
CA GLU A 225 22.58 -4.85 -1.06
C GLU A 225 21.58 -4.15 -0.13
N PRO A 226 21.49 -4.57 1.14
CA PRO A 226 20.60 -3.92 2.08
C PRO A 226 21.07 -2.49 2.39
N LYS A 227 20.15 -1.54 2.42
CA LYS A 227 20.41 -0.19 2.92
C LYS A 227 20.63 -0.24 4.43
N LYS A 228 21.61 0.52 4.92
CA LYS A 228 21.66 0.83 6.35
C LYS A 228 20.56 1.84 6.68
N LEU A 229 19.54 1.39 7.41
CA LEU A 229 18.38 2.21 7.76
C LEU A 229 18.76 3.40 8.66
N THR A 230 18.25 4.58 8.31
CA THR A 230 18.16 5.76 9.18
C THR A 230 16.96 5.64 10.12
N ASP A 231 16.81 6.58 11.07
CA ASP A 231 15.62 6.62 11.93
C ASP A 231 14.34 6.89 11.12
N GLU A 232 14.45 7.74 10.09
CA GLU A 232 13.35 8.01 9.16
C GLU A 232 12.95 6.77 8.36
N ASP A 233 13.92 5.99 7.87
CA ASP A 233 13.63 4.73 7.18
C ASP A 233 12.90 3.74 8.09
N ARG A 234 13.29 3.70 9.38
CA ARG A 234 12.66 2.82 10.37
C ARG A 234 11.22 3.24 10.65
N GLU A 235 11.00 4.53 10.88
CA GLU A 235 9.65 5.09 11.07
C GLU A 235 8.77 4.87 9.84
N TYR A 236 9.36 4.96 8.65
CA TYR A 236 8.70 4.70 7.38
C TYR A 236 8.72 3.21 7.00
N GLY A 237 8.51 2.31 7.96
CA GLY A 237 8.25 0.89 7.68
C GLY A 237 9.48 0.00 7.55
N GLY A 238 10.69 0.56 7.66
CA GLY A 238 11.91 -0.25 7.75
C GLY A 238 11.96 -1.09 9.02
N ASP A 239 11.32 -0.61 10.09
CA ASP A 239 10.82 -1.47 11.17
C ASP A 239 9.32 -1.75 10.90
N PRO A 240 8.85 -3.01 10.96
CA PRO A 240 7.50 -3.32 10.56
C PRO A 240 6.42 -2.64 11.40
N TRP A 241 5.33 -2.22 10.75
CA TRP A 241 4.12 -1.82 11.45
C TRP A 241 3.36 -3.04 11.92
N THR A 242 2.92 -3.01 13.17
CA THR A 242 2.25 -4.16 13.79
C THR A 242 0.77 -3.95 14.07
N VAL A 243 0.04 -5.05 14.25
CA VAL A 243 -1.33 -5.07 14.77
C VAL A 243 -1.40 -4.35 16.12
N THR A 244 -0.36 -4.51 16.95
CA THR A 244 -0.24 -3.80 18.22
C THR A 244 -0.11 -2.29 18.03
N ASP A 245 0.70 -1.83 17.08
CA ASP A 245 0.81 -0.40 16.75
C ASP A 245 -0.53 0.15 16.25
N PHE A 246 -1.23 -0.59 15.38
CA PHE A 246 -2.56 -0.24 14.92
C PHE A 246 -3.52 -0.04 16.09
N ARG A 247 -3.62 -1.02 16.99
CA ARG A 247 -4.50 -0.96 18.17
C ARG A 247 -4.16 0.23 19.07
N GLN A 248 -2.88 0.47 19.32
CA GLN A 248 -2.42 1.59 20.12
C GLN A 248 -2.73 2.93 19.46
N ARG A 249 -2.64 3.01 18.13
CA ARG A 249 -2.93 4.23 17.37
C ARG A 249 -4.41 4.57 17.44
N VAL A 250 -5.28 3.62 17.09
CA VAL A 250 -6.73 3.89 17.03
C VAL A 250 -7.35 4.11 18.41
N ALA A 251 -6.71 3.63 19.49
CA ALA A 251 -7.14 3.88 20.87
C ALA A 251 -6.88 5.31 21.36
N ARG A 252 -6.11 6.15 20.63
CA ARG A 252 -5.78 7.52 21.05
C ARG A 252 -6.94 8.49 20.88
N ASP A 253 -7.79 8.24 19.90
CA ASP A 253 -8.83 9.17 19.47
C ASP A 253 -10.23 8.54 19.63
N PRO A 254 -11.28 9.34 19.90
CA PRO A 254 -12.62 8.85 20.14
C PRO A 254 -13.37 8.61 18.82
N TYR A 255 -12.88 7.66 18.02
CA TYR A 255 -13.52 7.28 16.77
C TYR A 255 -14.97 6.80 16.94
N GLN A 256 -15.78 7.08 15.94
CA GLN A 256 -17.13 6.53 15.80
C GLN A 256 -17.09 5.24 14.99
N VAL A 257 -17.77 4.20 15.48
CA VAL A 257 -17.73 2.86 14.90
C VAL A 257 -19.04 2.56 14.18
N LEU A 258 -18.95 2.08 12.95
CA LEU A 258 -20.10 1.52 12.23
C LEU A 258 -20.31 0.06 12.65
N THR A 259 -21.58 -0.32 12.83
CA THR A 259 -21.94 -1.73 12.82
C THR A 259 -21.85 -2.29 11.39
N LEU A 260 -21.67 -3.61 11.28
CA LEU A 260 -21.65 -4.29 9.98
C LEU A 260 -22.94 -4.06 9.17
N SER A 261 -24.08 -3.95 9.85
CA SER A 261 -25.36 -3.69 9.19
C SER A 261 -25.46 -2.27 8.64
N GLU A 262 -24.91 -1.28 9.35
CA GLU A 262 -24.89 0.11 8.87
C GLU A 262 -24.00 0.24 7.65
N ALA A 263 -22.78 -0.30 7.70
CA ALA A 263 -21.85 -0.24 6.58
C ALA A 263 -22.40 -0.95 5.33
N ARG A 264 -22.95 -2.17 5.46
CA ARG A 264 -23.60 -2.85 4.32
C ARG A 264 -24.78 -2.06 3.76
N GLY A 265 -25.62 -1.50 4.64
CA GLY A 265 -26.76 -0.70 4.21
C GLY A 265 -26.36 0.63 3.55
N ILE A 266 -25.14 1.12 3.77
CA ILE A 266 -24.57 2.25 3.01
C ILE A 266 -24.14 1.76 1.63
N VAL A 267 -23.37 0.67 1.54
CA VAL A 267 -22.90 0.12 0.26
C VAL A 267 -24.07 -0.27 -0.66
N ASP A 268 -25.11 -0.92 -0.12
CA ASP A 268 -26.32 -1.29 -0.89
C ASP A 268 -27.08 -0.07 -1.46
N GLU A 269 -26.83 1.14 -0.96
CA GLU A 269 -27.43 2.39 -1.49
C GLU A 269 -26.52 3.07 -2.53
N LEU A 270 -25.24 2.71 -2.57
CA LEU A 270 -24.24 3.29 -3.47
C LEU A 270 -24.12 2.51 -4.80
N VAL A 271 -24.42 1.21 -4.79
CA VAL A 271 -24.28 0.28 -5.92
C VAL A 271 -25.63 -0.33 -6.29
#